data_AF-A0A9D5G0U8-F1
#
_entry.id   AF-A0A9D5G0U8-F1
#
_cell.length_a   1.000
_cell.length_b   1.000
_cell.length_c   1.000
_cell.angle_alpha   90.00
_cell.angle_beta   90.00
_cell.angle_gamma   90.00
#
_symmetry.space_group_name_H-M   'P 1'
#
loop_
_entity.id
_entity.type
_entity.pdbx_description
1 polymer ?
#
loop_
_entity_poly.entity_id
_entity_poly.type
_entity_poly.pdbx_seq_one_letter_code
_entity_poly.pdbx_strand_id
1 'polypeptide(L)'
;MSLTSIQRDQARYKGSAEIRTRKSYLKRSATAIRQLAEESTKDWSALHGVFTEKELKLIRAAGQLVDRATARLSEDIREADAIRADYEKRRKIAMESFATLPHDAVDDCIALIGTAYRRPLDGYELERFRTGQIFGTVMSELNERVSAAIRTLAEACASDKLNFAHRRHQILEGMPAMKEQHADLIRELNTLAVAEQMEKSI
;
A
#
# COMPACT_ATOMS: atom_id res chain seq x y z
N MET A 1 -4.10 21.09 -10.80
CA MET A 1 -4.61 19.90 -11.53
C MET A 1 -5.05 18.92 -10.45
N SER A 2 -5.99 18.01 -10.70
CA SER A 2 -6.33 16.99 -9.69
C SER A 2 -5.62 15.70 -10.05
N LEU A 3 -5.13 14.96 -9.03
CA LEU A 3 -4.50 13.65 -9.23
C LEU A 3 -5.40 12.72 -10.03
N THR A 4 -4.83 11.98 -10.99
CA THR A 4 -5.56 10.93 -11.71
C THR A 4 -5.93 9.78 -10.76
N SER A 5 -6.86 8.90 -11.16
CA SER A 5 -7.23 7.72 -10.36
C SER A 5 -6.02 6.87 -9.98
N ILE A 6 -5.12 6.63 -10.93
CA ILE A 6 -3.88 5.87 -10.73
C ILE A 6 -2.95 6.59 -9.74
N GLN A 7 -2.81 7.91 -9.86
CA GLN A 7 -1.96 8.70 -8.95
C GLN A 7 -2.53 8.75 -7.53
N ARG A 8 -3.86 8.81 -7.37
CA ARG A 8 -4.50 8.73 -6.05
C ARG A 8 -4.29 7.36 -5.42
N ASP A 9 -4.35 6.28 -6.21
CA ASP A 9 -4.06 4.94 -5.72
C ASP A 9 -2.60 4.81 -5.28
N GLN A 10 -1.66 5.25 -6.11
CA GLN A 10 -0.24 5.27 -5.74
C GLN A 10 0.05 6.15 -4.53
N ALA A 11 -0.66 7.27 -4.36
CA ALA A 11 -0.51 8.17 -3.22
C ALA A 11 -0.83 7.48 -1.89
N ARG A 12 -1.76 6.52 -1.85
CA ARG A 12 -2.07 5.73 -0.64
C ARG A 12 -0.82 5.04 -0.08
N TYR A 13 0.00 4.46 -0.97
CA TYR A 13 1.15 3.64 -0.60
C TYR A 13 2.48 4.40 -0.60
N LYS A 14 2.69 5.29 -1.57
CA LYS A 14 3.96 5.99 -1.80
C LYS A 14 3.93 7.45 -1.37
N GLY A 15 2.76 8.00 -1.05
CA GLY A 15 2.58 9.43 -0.76
C GLY A 15 3.05 10.31 -1.91
N SER A 16 3.61 11.47 -1.59
CA SER A 16 4.08 12.44 -2.59
C SER A 16 5.52 12.23 -3.10
N ALA A 17 6.21 11.15 -2.73
CA ALA A 17 7.64 10.97 -2.98
C ALA A 17 8.01 11.13 -4.48
N GLU A 18 7.29 10.46 -5.36
CA GLU A 18 7.54 10.54 -6.81
C GLU A 18 7.25 11.94 -7.37
N ILE A 19 6.19 12.60 -6.88
CA ILE A 19 5.81 13.96 -7.28
C ILE A 19 6.87 14.96 -6.83
N ARG A 20 7.42 14.81 -5.61
CA ARG A 20 8.55 15.61 -5.10
C ARG A 20 9.79 15.45 -5.96
N THR A 21 10.11 14.22 -6.37
CA THR A 21 11.22 13.93 -7.27
C THR A 21 11.04 14.65 -8.61
N ARG A 22 9.87 14.50 -9.25
CA ARG A 22 9.54 15.20 -10.52
C ARG A 22 9.61 16.73 -10.36
N LYS A 23 9.07 17.28 -9.27
CA LYS A 23 9.13 18.70 -8.93
C LYS A 23 10.58 19.19 -8.80
N SER A 24 11.45 18.41 -8.17
CA SER A 24 12.88 18.72 -8.02
C SER A 24 13.58 18.77 -9.39
N TYR A 25 13.33 17.79 -10.27
CA TYR A 25 13.85 17.81 -11.65
C TYR A 25 13.40 19.05 -12.41
N LEU A 26 12.11 19.38 -12.41
CA LEU A 26 11.57 20.56 -13.08
C LEU A 26 12.18 21.86 -12.53
N LYS A 27 12.35 21.97 -11.21
CA LYS A 27 12.99 23.14 -10.60
C LYS A 27 14.44 23.30 -11.07
N ARG A 28 15.21 22.20 -11.16
CA ARG A 28 16.58 22.23 -11.70
C ARG A 28 16.60 22.65 -13.16
N SER A 29 15.71 22.10 -13.99
CA SER A 29 15.57 22.49 -15.39
C SER A 29 15.19 23.96 -15.54
N ALA A 30 14.28 24.48 -14.71
CA ALA A 30 13.91 25.91 -14.70
C ALA A 30 15.11 26.80 -14.37
N THR A 31 15.92 26.42 -13.38
CA THR A 31 17.14 27.16 -13.03
C THR A 31 18.12 27.19 -14.20
N ALA A 32 18.38 26.06 -14.86
CA ALA A 32 19.27 26.00 -16.02
C ALA A 32 18.76 26.86 -17.20
N ILE A 33 17.45 26.81 -17.48
CA ILE A 33 16.80 27.65 -18.51
C ILE A 33 16.94 29.14 -18.18
N ARG A 34 16.79 29.53 -16.90
CA ARG A 34 16.99 30.92 -16.48
C ARG A 34 18.44 31.36 -16.57
N GLN A 35 19.40 30.51 -16.20
CA GLN A 35 20.83 30.81 -16.34
C GLN A 35 21.20 31.05 -17.82
N LEU A 36 20.77 30.16 -18.72
CA LEU A 36 20.89 30.35 -20.18
C LEU A 36 20.27 31.68 -20.65
N ALA A 37 19.07 32.00 -20.16
CA ALA A 37 18.39 33.24 -20.51
C ALA A 37 19.07 34.49 -19.94
N GLU A 38 19.66 34.43 -18.74
CA GLU A 38 20.37 35.53 -18.10
C GLU A 38 21.73 35.78 -18.74
N GLU A 39 22.51 34.72 -18.99
CA GLU A 39 23.81 34.76 -19.69
C GLU A 39 23.66 35.42 -21.07
N SER A 40 22.59 35.07 -21.81
CA SER A 40 22.28 35.70 -23.10
C SER A 40 22.03 37.22 -23.05
N THR A 41 21.77 37.76 -21.86
CA THR A 41 21.51 39.20 -21.64
C THR A 41 22.71 39.96 -21.09
N LYS A 42 23.62 39.29 -20.38
CA LYS A 42 24.79 39.91 -19.73
C LYS A 42 26.02 39.92 -20.61
N ASP A 43 26.22 38.86 -21.41
CA ASP A 43 27.35 38.74 -22.33
C ASP A 43 26.84 38.35 -23.71
N TRP A 44 26.39 39.37 -24.46
CA TRP A 44 25.86 39.22 -25.82
C TRP A 44 26.87 38.57 -26.78
N SER A 45 28.17 38.61 -26.47
CA SER A 45 29.23 38.06 -27.31
C SER A 45 29.38 36.53 -27.18
N ALA A 46 29.04 35.94 -26.03
CA ALA A 46 29.25 34.53 -25.73
C ALA A 46 28.23 33.57 -26.39
N LEU A 47 27.08 34.08 -26.80
CA LEU A 47 25.98 33.30 -27.41
C LEU A 47 25.60 33.78 -28.82
N HIS A 48 26.33 34.76 -29.36
CA HIS A 48 26.08 35.31 -30.69
C HIS A 48 26.36 34.24 -31.76
N GLY A 49 25.30 33.78 -32.44
CA GLY A 49 25.36 32.74 -33.47
C GLY A 49 24.78 31.38 -33.03
N VAL A 50 24.49 31.19 -31.74
CA VAL A 50 23.93 29.92 -31.22
C VAL A 50 22.40 29.96 -31.13
N PHE A 51 21.82 31.10 -30.73
CA PHE A 51 20.37 31.27 -30.64
C PHE A 51 19.93 32.63 -31.19
N THR A 52 18.79 32.64 -31.87
CA THR A 52 18.08 33.82 -32.34
C THR A 52 17.31 34.51 -31.21
N GLU A 53 16.93 35.77 -31.41
CA GLU A 53 16.12 36.52 -30.44
C GLU A 53 14.74 35.87 -30.18
N LYS A 54 14.19 35.17 -31.19
CA LYS A 54 12.95 34.40 -31.05
C LYS A 54 13.15 33.19 -30.13
N GLU A 55 14.29 32.49 -30.25
CA GLU A 55 14.63 31.36 -29.39
C GLU A 55 14.89 31.79 -27.94
N LEU A 56 15.56 32.92 -27.73
CA LEU A 56 15.73 33.49 -26.38
C LEU A 56 14.38 33.86 -25.73
N LYS A 57 13.43 34.40 -26.50
CA LYS A 57 12.06 34.65 -26.02
C LYS A 57 11.34 33.35 -25.67
N LEU A 58 11.50 32.29 -26.48
CA LEU A 58 10.95 30.96 -26.20
C LEU A 58 11.56 30.33 -24.94
N ILE A 59 12.87 30.45 -24.72
CA ILE A 59 13.57 29.96 -23.51
C ILE A 59 13.00 30.64 -22.26
N ARG A 60 12.81 31.96 -22.28
CA ARG A 60 12.17 32.69 -21.15
C ARG A 60 10.73 32.24 -20.91
N ALA A 61 9.94 32.08 -21.97
CA ALA A 61 8.56 31.59 -21.87
C ALA A 61 8.51 30.15 -21.31
N ALA A 62 9.45 29.29 -21.71
CA ALA A 62 9.60 27.94 -21.19
C ALA A 62 9.88 27.95 -19.68
N GLY A 63 10.79 28.82 -19.20
CA GLY A 63 11.05 28.98 -17.77
C GLY A 63 9.79 29.30 -16.96
N GLN A 64 8.97 30.24 -17.44
CA GLN A 64 7.70 30.60 -16.80
C GLN A 64 6.66 29.45 -16.83
N LEU A 65 6.67 28.61 -17.87
CA LEU A 65 5.80 27.43 -17.95
C LEU A 65 6.24 26.38 -16.93
N VAL A 66 7.56 26.14 -16.78
CA VAL A 66 8.09 25.21 -15.79
C VAL A 66 7.79 25.68 -14.36
N ASP A 67 7.83 26.99 -14.09
CA ASP A 67 7.43 27.54 -12.78
C ASP A 67 5.96 27.27 -12.47
N ARG A 68 5.07 27.53 -13.44
CA ARG A 68 3.64 27.23 -13.30
C ARG A 68 3.39 25.73 -13.08
N ALA A 69 4.12 24.87 -13.78
CA ALA A 69 4.06 23.42 -13.58
C ALA A 69 4.54 23.03 -12.17
N THR A 70 5.63 23.63 -11.69
CA THR A 70 6.22 23.38 -10.36
C THR A 70 5.29 23.85 -9.23
N ALA A 71 4.61 24.98 -9.42
CA ALA A 71 3.61 25.48 -8.47
C ALA A 71 2.45 24.49 -8.34
N ARG A 72 1.90 24.00 -9.47
CA ARG A 72 0.82 22.99 -9.49
C ARG A 72 1.23 21.68 -8.81
N LEU A 73 2.46 21.21 -9.03
CA LEU A 73 2.95 20.00 -8.33
C LEU A 73 2.99 20.17 -6.81
N SER A 74 3.03 21.40 -6.29
CA SER A 74 2.94 21.64 -4.84
C SER A 74 1.54 21.35 -4.30
N GLU A 75 0.50 21.62 -5.07
CA GLU A 75 -0.88 21.26 -4.74
C GLU A 75 -1.05 19.74 -4.77
N ASP A 76 -0.57 19.10 -5.84
CA ASP A 76 -0.60 17.65 -6.00
C ASP A 76 0.14 16.92 -4.87
N ILE A 77 1.27 17.48 -4.39
CA ILE A 77 2.00 16.96 -3.22
C ILE A 77 1.13 17.00 -1.96
N ARG A 78 0.45 18.13 -1.69
CA ARG A 78 -0.43 18.26 -0.52
C ARG A 78 -1.60 17.30 -0.61
N GLU A 79 -2.22 17.15 -1.79
CA GLU A 79 -3.31 16.20 -2.01
C GLU A 79 -2.83 14.77 -1.76
N ALA A 80 -1.68 14.38 -2.31
CA ALA A 80 -1.11 13.04 -2.14
C ALA A 80 -0.74 12.74 -0.68
N ASP A 81 -0.16 13.70 0.04
CA ASP A 81 0.17 13.56 1.46
C ASP A 81 -1.11 13.43 2.32
N ALA A 82 -2.16 14.19 2.00
CA ALA A 82 -3.45 14.08 2.67
C ALA A 82 -4.14 12.72 2.43
N ILE A 83 -4.10 12.20 1.19
CA ILE A 83 -4.61 10.86 0.87
C ILE A 83 -3.88 9.80 1.68
N ARG A 84 -2.54 9.86 1.74
CA ARG A 84 -1.74 8.92 2.51
C ARG A 84 -2.07 8.99 4.00
N ALA A 85 -2.17 10.19 4.56
CA ALA A 85 -2.50 10.37 5.97
C ALA A 85 -3.90 9.82 6.32
N ASP A 86 -4.92 10.06 5.48
CA ASP A 86 -6.25 9.47 5.67
C ASP A 86 -6.21 7.94 5.57
N TYR A 87 -5.51 7.39 4.58
CA TYR A 87 -5.34 5.95 4.41
C TYR A 87 -4.64 5.31 5.62
N GLU A 88 -3.51 5.84 6.06
CA GLU A 88 -2.75 5.32 7.22
C GLU A 88 -3.58 5.39 8.50
N LYS A 89 -4.31 6.49 8.72
CA LYS A 89 -5.23 6.65 9.86
C LYS A 89 -6.32 5.57 9.85
N ARG A 90 -7.00 5.38 8.70
CA ARG A 90 -8.05 4.38 8.55
C ARG A 90 -7.51 2.96 8.72
N ARG A 91 -6.36 2.67 8.10
CA ARG A 91 -5.69 1.36 8.22
C ARG A 91 -5.36 1.06 9.66
N LYS A 92 -4.81 2.02 10.42
CA LYS A 92 -4.51 1.84 11.84
C LYS A 92 -5.76 1.49 12.65
N ILE A 93 -6.83 2.27 12.50
CA ILE A 93 -8.10 2.03 13.21
C ILE A 93 -8.70 0.66 12.82
N ALA A 94 -8.66 0.30 11.53
CA ALA A 94 -9.14 -0.99 11.07
C ALA A 94 -8.29 -2.15 11.61
N MET A 95 -6.96 -2.01 11.64
CA MET A 95 -6.06 -3.01 12.25
C MET A 95 -6.38 -3.22 13.73
N GLU A 96 -6.50 -2.14 14.51
CA GLU A 96 -6.87 -2.21 15.93
C GLU A 96 -8.24 -2.87 16.12
N SER A 97 -9.21 -2.55 15.27
CA SER A 97 -10.54 -3.15 15.32
C SER A 97 -10.51 -4.65 14.98
N PHE A 98 -9.78 -5.05 13.95
CA PHE A 98 -9.73 -6.43 13.46
C PHE A 98 -8.81 -7.33 14.29
N ALA A 99 -7.84 -6.77 15.04
CA ALA A 99 -7.04 -7.51 16.01
C ALA A 99 -7.89 -8.14 17.14
N THR A 100 -9.11 -7.65 17.35
CA THR A 100 -10.06 -8.20 18.36
C THR A 100 -10.98 -9.29 17.79
N LEU A 101 -10.78 -9.73 16.56
CA LEU A 101 -11.53 -10.86 16.00
C LEU A 101 -11.08 -12.16 16.67
N PRO A 102 -11.96 -13.17 16.84
CA PRO A 102 -11.59 -14.46 17.40
C PRO A 102 -10.50 -15.11 16.54
N HIS A 103 -9.40 -15.55 17.18
CA HIS A 103 -8.30 -16.28 16.53
C HIS A 103 -7.47 -17.12 17.51
N ASP A 104 -8.04 -17.48 18.66
CA ASP A 104 -7.34 -18.30 19.66
C ASP A 104 -7.36 -19.79 19.30
N ALA A 105 -8.25 -20.19 18.38
CA ALA A 105 -8.44 -21.55 17.93
C ALA A 105 -8.13 -21.71 16.44
N VAL A 106 -7.74 -22.92 16.05
CA VAL A 106 -7.36 -23.27 14.66
C VAL A 106 -8.48 -22.92 13.66
N ASP A 107 -9.72 -23.22 14.00
CA ASP A 107 -10.89 -22.99 13.13
C ASP A 107 -11.15 -21.50 12.88
N ASP A 108 -11.03 -20.68 13.92
CA ASP A 108 -11.12 -19.23 13.83
C ASP A 108 -9.98 -18.63 12.98
N CYS A 109 -8.75 -19.10 13.17
CA CYS A 109 -7.60 -18.70 12.36
C CYS A 109 -7.84 -18.97 10.88
N ILE A 110 -8.24 -20.20 10.53
CA ILE A 110 -8.51 -20.60 9.15
C ILE A 110 -9.66 -19.80 8.55
N ALA A 111 -10.73 -19.56 9.31
CA ALA A 111 -11.87 -18.77 8.83
C ALA A 111 -11.48 -17.32 8.51
N LEU A 112 -10.65 -16.69 9.36
CA LEU A 112 -10.15 -15.34 9.12
C LEU A 112 -9.22 -15.27 7.91
N ILE A 113 -8.31 -16.24 7.76
CA ILE A 113 -7.41 -16.33 6.62
C ILE A 113 -8.22 -16.49 5.33
N GLY A 114 -9.18 -17.42 5.29
CA GLY A 114 -10.06 -17.64 4.14
C GLY A 114 -10.85 -16.38 3.77
N THR A 115 -11.34 -15.65 4.77
CA THR A 115 -12.07 -14.38 4.56
C THR A 115 -11.19 -13.30 3.91
N ALA A 116 -9.91 -13.22 4.29
CA ALA A 116 -8.98 -12.20 3.79
C ALA A 116 -8.61 -12.43 2.32
N TYR A 117 -8.30 -13.68 1.95
CA TYR A 117 -7.79 -13.99 0.61
C TYR A 117 -8.89 -14.38 -0.39
N ARG A 118 -10.13 -14.62 0.08
CA ARG A 118 -11.31 -14.96 -0.75
C ARG A 118 -11.05 -16.09 -1.75
N ARG A 119 -10.18 -17.02 -1.38
CA ARG A 119 -9.83 -18.20 -2.14
C ARG A 119 -9.77 -19.38 -1.17
N PRO A 120 -10.09 -20.60 -1.63
CA PRO A 120 -9.66 -21.79 -0.91
C PRO A 120 -8.15 -21.65 -0.66
N LEU A 121 -7.68 -21.98 0.53
CA LEU A 121 -6.25 -22.10 0.77
C LEU A 121 -5.67 -23.08 -0.26
N ASP A 122 -4.72 -22.63 -1.08
CA ASP A 122 -4.23 -23.42 -2.21
C ASP A 122 -3.56 -24.72 -1.71
N GLY A 123 -3.69 -25.81 -2.47
CA GLY A 123 -3.17 -27.14 -2.11
C GLY A 123 -1.70 -27.18 -1.70
N TYR A 124 -0.86 -26.29 -2.23
CA TYR A 124 0.55 -26.20 -1.86
C TYR A 124 0.78 -25.63 -0.45
N GLU A 125 0.00 -24.63 -0.04
CA GLU A 125 0.09 -24.10 1.33
C GLU A 125 -0.45 -25.11 2.34
N LEU A 126 -1.48 -25.88 1.94
CA LEU A 126 -2.04 -27.00 2.71
C LEU A 126 -1.05 -28.16 2.86
N GLU A 127 -0.31 -28.48 1.81
CA GLU A 127 0.67 -29.57 1.83
C GLU A 127 1.83 -29.27 2.79
N ARG A 128 2.22 -27.99 2.96
CA ARG A 128 3.24 -27.61 3.95
C ARG A 128 2.80 -27.89 5.39
N PHE A 129 1.51 -27.71 5.68
CA PHE A 129 0.97 -28.11 6.98
C PHE A 129 0.91 -29.63 7.14
N ARG A 130 0.53 -30.37 6.07
CA ARG A 130 0.41 -31.84 6.08
C ARG A 130 1.75 -32.57 6.16
N THR A 131 2.78 -32.05 5.50
CA THR A 131 4.11 -32.68 5.41
C THR A 131 5.02 -32.37 6.59
N GLY A 132 4.54 -31.60 7.57
CA GLY A 132 5.36 -31.20 8.73
C GLY A 132 6.50 -30.25 8.36
N GLN A 133 6.42 -29.56 7.21
CA GLN A 133 7.39 -28.53 6.80
C GLN A 133 7.13 -27.17 7.46
N ILE A 134 6.42 -27.19 8.58
CA ILE A 134 6.12 -26.03 9.41
C ILE A 134 7.38 -25.70 10.22
N PHE A 135 7.81 -24.44 10.22
CA PHE A 135 8.86 -23.98 11.11
C PHE A 135 8.20 -23.55 12.43
N GLY A 136 8.23 -24.41 13.45
CA GLY A 136 7.60 -24.15 14.75
C GLY A 136 6.32 -24.96 14.96
N THR A 137 5.37 -24.43 15.74
CA THR A 137 4.08 -25.09 16.02
C THR A 137 3.01 -24.69 15.01
N VAL A 138 1.97 -25.53 14.87
CA VAL A 138 0.78 -25.20 14.08
C VAL A 138 0.22 -23.82 14.45
N MET A 139 0.02 -23.55 15.75
CA MET A 139 -0.54 -22.26 16.19
C MET A 139 0.39 -21.07 15.95
N SER A 140 1.72 -21.25 15.99
CA SER A 140 2.66 -20.17 15.68
C SER A 140 2.53 -19.71 14.23
N GLU A 141 2.53 -20.67 13.29
CA GLU A 141 2.37 -20.40 11.85
C GLU A 141 1.00 -19.79 11.56
N LEU A 142 -0.07 -20.30 12.20
CA LEU A 142 -1.41 -19.73 12.06
C LEU A 142 -1.47 -18.28 12.55
N ASN A 143 -0.85 -17.95 13.68
CA ASN A 143 -0.84 -16.60 14.22
C ASN A 143 -0.12 -15.60 13.30
N GLU A 144 0.99 -16.01 12.67
CA GLU A 144 1.68 -15.19 11.68
C GLU A 144 0.79 -14.92 10.45
N ARG A 145 0.11 -15.95 9.96
CA ARG A 145 -0.81 -15.84 8.83
C ARG A 145 -2.05 -15.02 9.14
N VAL A 146 -2.61 -15.17 10.35
CA VAL A 146 -3.73 -14.35 10.82
C VAL A 146 -3.31 -12.88 10.92
N SER A 147 -2.10 -12.59 11.40
CA SER A 147 -1.56 -11.22 11.42
C SER A 147 -1.49 -10.62 10.02
N ALA A 148 -1.05 -11.41 9.02
CA ALA A 148 -1.06 -11.00 7.63
C ALA A 148 -2.49 -10.82 7.07
N ALA A 149 -3.41 -11.72 7.41
CA ALA A 149 -4.80 -11.67 7.00
C ALA A 149 -5.51 -10.41 7.55
N ILE A 150 -5.31 -10.10 8.84
CA ILE A 150 -5.82 -8.88 9.49
C ILE A 150 -5.28 -7.64 8.78
N ARG A 151 -3.98 -7.61 8.45
CA ARG A 151 -3.38 -6.52 7.69
C ARG A 151 -4.06 -6.36 6.33
N THR A 152 -4.21 -7.44 5.56
CA THR A 152 -4.88 -7.43 4.25
C THR A 152 -6.32 -6.91 4.34
N LEU A 153 -7.09 -7.38 5.33
CA LEU A 153 -8.46 -6.91 5.57
C LEU A 153 -8.51 -5.43 5.93
N ALA A 154 -7.60 -4.96 6.79
CA ALA A 154 -7.52 -3.57 7.20
C ALA A 154 -7.13 -2.64 6.04
N GLU A 155 -6.18 -3.05 5.21
CA GLU A 155 -5.76 -2.32 4.02
C GLU A 155 -6.90 -2.19 3.00
N ALA A 156 -7.62 -3.27 2.73
CA ALA A 156 -8.81 -3.25 1.87
C ALA A 156 -9.90 -2.32 2.45
N CYS A 157 -10.20 -2.45 3.74
CA CYS A 157 -11.19 -1.61 4.42
C CYS A 157 -10.82 -0.12 4.36
N ALA A 158 -9.53 0.21 4.52
CA ALA A 158 -9.02 1.58 4.44
C ALA A 158 -9.06 2.14 3.02
N SER A 159 -8.67 1.34 2.02
CA SER A 159 -8.69 1.71 0.60
C SER A 159 -10.11 2.06 0.12
N ASP A 160 -11.07 1.21 0.49
CA ASP A 160 -12.48 1.29 0.06
C ASP A 160 -13.30 2.24 0.95
N LYS A 161 -12.67 2.84 1.96
CA LYS A 161 -13.30 3.76 2.94
C LYS A 161 -14.53 3.16 3.63
N LEU A 162 -14.53 1.85 3.84
CA LEU A 162 -15.63 1.14 4.48
C LEU A 162 -15.73 1.49 5.96
N ASN A 163 -16.93 1.36 6.53
CA ASN A 163 -17.13 1.42 7.96
C ASN A 163 -16.53 0.16 8.62
N PHE A 164 -15.53 0.35 9.48
CA PHE A 164 -14.78 -0.74 10.11
C PHE A 164 -15.65 -1.62 11.02
N ALA A 165 -16.57 -1.03 11.78
CA ALA A 165 -17.48 -1.79 12.65
C ALA A 165 -18.44 -2.65 11.83
N HIS A 166 -18.99 -2.09 10.75
CA HIS A 166 -19.83 -2.86 9.82
C HIS A 166 -19.04 -3.98 9.14
N ARG A 167 -17.82 -3.68 8.66
CA ARG A 167 -16.98 -4.70 8.01
C ARG A 167 -16.57 -5.81 8.98
N ARG A 168 -16.27 -5.48 10.24
CA ARG A 168 -16.01 -6.46 11.30
C ARG A 168 -17.21 -7.40 11.49
N HIS A 169 -18.42 -6.85 11.51
CA HIS A 169 -19.64 -7.66 11.62
C HIS A 169 -19.81 -8.61 10.45
N GLN A 170 -19.64 -8.12 9.21
CA GLN A 170 -19.69 -8.96 8.01
C GLN A 170 -18.66 -10.10 8.02
N ILE A 171 -17.46 -9.85 8.55
CA ILE A 171 -16.43 -10.89 8.70
C ILE A 171 -16.92 -11.96 9.67
N LEU A 172 -17.39 -11.56 10.85
CA LEU A 172 -17.91 -12.49 11.86
C LEU A 172 -19.09 -13.31 11.35
N GLU A 173 -20.02 -12.71 10.62
CA GLU A 173 -21.14 -13.40 10.00
C GLU A 173 -20.70 -14.40 8.92
N GLY A 174 -19.59 -14.12 8.21
CA GLY A 174 -19.03 -14.99 7.17
C GLY A 174 -18.12 -16.10 7.71
N MET A 175 -17.59 -15.98 8.92
CA MET A 175 -16.66 -16.96 9.50
C MET A 175 -17.25 -18.39 9.54
N PRO A 176 -18.51 -18.63 9.95
CA PRO A 176 -19.08 -19.98 9.96
C PRO A 176 -19.04 -20.66 8.59
N ALA A 177 -19.39 -19.95 7.52
CA ALA A 177 -19.34 -20.50 6.16
C ALA A 177 -17.89 -20.81 5.74
N MET A 178 -16.92 -19.98 6.15
CA MET A 178 -15.51 -20.26 5.90
C MET A 178 -15.01 -21.48 6.69
N LYS A 179 -15.49 -21.69 7.92
CA LYS A 179 -15.18 -22.89 8.72
C LYS A 179 -15.72 -24.15 8.04
N GLU A 180 -16.95 -24.12 7.58
CA GLU A 180 -17.57 -25.24 6.85
C GLU A 180 -16.81 -25.57 5.57
N GLN A 181 -16.46 -24.54 4.78
CA GLN A 181 -15.68 -24.70 3.56
C GLN A 181 -14.30 -25.35 3.79
N HIS A 182 -13.70 -25.15 4.98
CA HIS A 182 -12.37 -25.64 5.31
C HIS A 182 -12.39 -26.72 6.42
N ALA A 183 -13.51 -27.42 6.61
CA ALA A 183 -13.70 -28.35 7.73
C ALA A 183 -12.64 -29.46 7.80
N ASP A 184 -12.24 -30.03 6.66
CA ASP A 184 -11.22 -31.08 6.61
C ASP A 184 -9.84 -30.59 7.05
N LEU A 185 -9.44 -29.39 6.58
CA LEU A 185 -8.19 -28.77 6.99
C LEU A 185 -8.19 -28.47 8.50
N ILE A 186 -9.29 -27.91 9.00
CA ILE A 186 -9.44 -27.61 10.42
C ILE A 186 -9.30 -28.89 11.25
N ARG A 187 -9.89 -30.01 10.82
CA ARG A 187 -9.77 -31.31 11.48
C ARG A 187 -8.32 -31.82 11.51
N GLU A 188 -7.62 -31.77 10.38
CA GLU A 188 -6.22 -32.19 10.27
C GLU A 188 -5.31 -31.35 11.16
N LEU A 189 -5.40 -30.02 11.06
CA LEU A 189 -4.59 -29.09 11.86
C LEU A 189 -4.85 -29.20 13.36
N ASN A 190 -6.10 -29.41 13.77
CA ASN A 190 -6.42 -29.65 15.18
C ASN A 190 -5.78 -30.94 15.69
N THR A 191 -5.75 -32.00 14.87
CA THR A 191 -5.12 -33.27 15.24
C THR A 191 -3.61 -33.07 15.44
N LEU A 192 -2.96 -32.33 14.54
CA LEU A 192 -1.54 -31.98 14.67
C LEU A 192 -1.28 -31.10 15.90
N ALA A 193 -2.08 -30.06 16.13
CA ALA A 193 -1.92 -29.17 17.28
C ALA A 193 -2.08 -29.90 18.62
N VAL A 194 -3.01 -30.85 18.71
CA VAL A 194 -3.18 -31.71 19.90
C VAL A 194 -1.97 -32.63 20.08
N ALA A 195 -1.47 -33.25 19.01
CA ALA A 195 -0.28 -34.10 19.07
C ALA A 195 0.94 -33.32 19.58
N GLU A 196 1.19 -32.11 19.05
CA GLU A 196 2.26 -31.22 19.53
C GLU A 196 2.12 -30.86 21.01
N GLN A 197 0.89 -30.66 21.50
CA GLN A 197 0.64 -30.34 22.91
C GLN A 197 0.91 -31.55 23.81
N MET A 198 0.55 -32.76 23.36
CA MET A 198 0.82 -34.00 24.09
C MET A 198 2.31 -34.27 24.20
N GLU A 199 3.08 -34.09 23.11
CA GLU A 199 4.54 -34.26 23.12
C GLU A 199 5.26 -33.30 24.07
N LYS A 200 4.75 -32.08 24.25
CA LYS A 200 5.31 -31.09 25.19
C LYS A 200 4.96 -31.34 26.65
N SER A 201 3.96 -32.17 26.90
CA SER A 201 3.45 -32.47 28.25
C SER A 201 4.07 -33.74 28.84
N ILE A 202 4.95 -34.40 28.09
CA ILE A 202 5.75 -35.58 28.47
C ILE A 202 7.15 -35.10 28.81
#